data_AF-A0A3M1XV60-F1
#
_entry.id   AF-A0A3M1XV60-F1
#
_cell.length_a   1.000
_cell.length_b   1.000
_cell.length_c   1.000
_cell.angle_alpha   90.00
_cell.angle_beta   90.00
_cell.angle_gamma   90.00
#
_symmetry.space_group_name_H-M   'P 1'
#
loop_
_entity.id
_entity.type
_entity.pdbx_description
1 polymer ?
#
loop_
_entity_poly.entity_id
_entity_poly.type
_entity_poly.pdbx_seq_one_letter_code
_entity_poly.pdbx_strand_id
1 'polypeptide(L)'
;MYATTQKQENRYLTESDLHRYQIAIRDRIIKQKKVAVWVDMGLGKTAATATAMDKLLDAGKVKRVLVIAPPRVAAETWPTEFVKWEHLKKRRCVV
;
A
#
# COMPACT_ATOMS: atom_id res chain seq x y z
N MET A 1 -36.51 -7.30 2.37
CA MET A 1 -36.07 -6.45 3.48
C MET A 1 -34.67 -5.96 3.12
N TYR A 2 -34.57 -4.84 2.41
CA TYR A 2 -33.28 -4.32 1.93
C TYR A 2 -32.55 -3.68 3.12
N ALA A 3 -31.51 -4.34 3.61
CA ALA A 3 -30.59 -3.74 4.56
C ALA A 3 -29.68 -2.80 3.76
N THR A 4 -29.99 -1.51 3.79
CA THR A 4 -29.10 -0.43 3.37
C THR A 4 -27.83 -0.51 4.22
N THR A 5 -26.74 -1.06 3.65
CA THR A 5 -25.44 -1.10 4.30
C THR A 5 -24.97 0.33 4.53
N GLN A 6 -24.79 0.63 5.81
CA GLN A 6 -24.38 1.91 6.36
C GLN A 6 -23.11 2.43 5.67
N LYS A 7 -23.16 3.70 5.29
CA LYS A 7 -22.07 4.51 4.77
C LYS A 7 -20.95 4.53 5.82
N GLN A 8 -19.87 3.80 5.57
CA GLN A 8 -18.73 3.64 6.47
C GLN A 8 -18.14 5.02 6.83
N GLU A 9 -18.09 5.32 8.12
CA GLU A 9 -17.45 6.49 8.71
C GLU A 9 -16.00 6.66 8.25
N ASN A 10 -15.59 7.91 8.12
CA ASN A 10 -14.33 8.41 7.58
C ASN A 10 -13.12 8.05 8.49
N ARG A 11 -12.77 6.76 8.61
CA ARG A 11 -11.60 6.27 9.35
C ARG A 11 -10.47 5.91 8.38
N TYR A 12 -9.25 6.35 8.70
CA TYR A 12 -8.05 5.94 7.97
C TYR A 12 -7.77 4.45 8.17
N LEU A 13 -7.30 3.79 7.11
CA LEU A 13 -6.94 2.38 7.18
C LEU A 13 -5.61 2.19 7.90
N THR A 14 -5.46 1.08 8.60
CA THR A 14 -4.28 0.72 9.38
C THR A 14 -3.68 -0.57 8.85
N GLU A 15 -2.47 -0.93 9.28
CA GLU A 15 -1.85 -2.18 8.82
C GLU A 15 -2.70 -3.43 9.15
N SER A 16 -3.49 -3.40 10.23
CA SER A 16 -4.39 -4.51 10.57
C SER A 16 -5.56 -4.71 9.59
N ASP A 17 -5.86 -3.70 8.76
CA ASP A 17 -6.92 -3.78 7.75
C ASP A 17 -6.45 -4.47 6.46
N LEU A 18 -5.18 -4.87 6.36
CA LEU A 18 -4.69 -5.64 5.21
C LEU A 18 -5.31 -7.04 5.18
N HIS A 19 -5.81 -7.43 4.01
CA HIS A 19 -6.25 -8.80 3.78
C HIS A 19 -5.08 -9.79 3.82
N ARG A 20 -5.37 -11.06 4.14
CA ARG A 20 -4.34 -12.13 4.24
C ARG A 20 -3.43 -12.23 3.02
N TYR A 21 -3.96 -12.08 1.81
CA TYR A 21 -3.15 -12.13 0.59
C TYR A 21 -2.23 -10.90 0.44
N GLN A 22 -2.66 -9.72 0.92
CA GLN A 22 -1.84 -8.50 0.95
C GLN A 22 -0.69 -8.64 1.95
N ILE A 23 -0.95 -9.26 3.11
CA ILE A 23 0.07 -9.63 4.10
C ILE A 23 1.11 -10.57 3.47
N ALA A 24 0.66 -11.57 2.70
CA ALA A 24 1.56 -12.49 2.00
C ALA A 24 2.44 -11.77 0.94
N ILE A 25 1.86 -10.84 0.17
CA ILE A 25 2.59 -10.00 -0.78
C ILE A 25 3.65 -9.17 -0.07
N ARG A 26 3.25 -8.47 1.01
CA ARG A 26 4.14 -7.63 1.82
C ARG A 26 5.34 -8.44 2.32
N ASP A 27 5.08 -9.60 2.91
CA ASP A 27 6.12 -10.45 3.48
C ASP A 27 7.05 -11.03 2.41
N ARG A 28 6.52 -11.32 1.22
CA ARG A 28 7.33 -11.79 0.09
C ARG A 28 8.30 -10.70 -0.36
N ILE A 29 7.84 -9.45 -0.47
CA ILE A 29 8.66 -8.29 -0.84
C ILE A 29 9.79 -8.07 0.19
N ILE A 30 9.50 -8.19 1.49
CA ILE A 30 10.50 -7.99 2.55
C ILE A 30 11.56 -9.10 2.53
N LYS A 31 11.16 -10.36 2.29
CA LYS A 31 12.05 -11.52 2.39
C LYS A 31 12.94 -11.73 1.16
N GLN A 32 12.54 -11.23 -0.01
CA GLN A 32 13.22 -11.53 -1.27
C GLN A 32 13.82 -10.28 -1.91
N LYS A 33 15.00 -10.42 -2.50
CA LYS A 33 15.65 -9.31 -3.22
C LYS A 33 14.88 -8.86 -4.47
N LYS A 34 14.13 -9.77 -5.10
CA LYS A 34 13.35 -9.53 -6.32
C LYS A 34 12.05 -10.33 -6.24
N VAL A 35 10.92 -9.69 -6.54
CA VAL A 35 9.58 -10.28 -6.48
C VAL A 35 8.74 -9.80 -7.65
N ALA A 36 7.98 -10.70 -8.26
CA ALA A 36 6.89 -10.36 -9.16
C ALA A 36 5.56 -10.70 -8.48
N VAL A 37 4.59 -9.79 -8.53
CA VAL A 37 3.28 -9.92 -7.89
C VAL A 37 2.21 -9.98 -8.98
N TRP A 38 1.63 -11.17 -9.19
CA TRP A 38 0.57 -11.42 -10.18
C TRP A 38 -0.78 -11.51 -9.48
N VAL A 39 -1.54 -10.41 -9.52
CA VAL A 39 -2.80 -10.27 -8.79
C VAL A 39 -3.76 -9.40 -9.61
N ASP A 40 -5.05 -9.68 -9.57
CA ASP A 40 -6.07 -8.94 -10.33
C ASP A 40 -6.26 -7.49 -9.87
N MET A 41 -6.78 -6.66 -10.78
CA MET A 41 -7.05 -5.24 -10.54
C MET A 41 -8.01 -5.03 -9.35
N GLY A 42 -7.85 -3.93 -8.62
CA GLY A 42 -8.69 -3.60 -7.46
C GLY A 42 -8.35 -4.31 -6.14
N LEU A 43 -7.44 -5.29 -6.14
CA LEU A 43 -7.08 -6.05 -4.93
C LEU A 43 -6.03 -5.38 -4.02
N GLY A 44 -5.80 -4.07 -4.14
CA GLY A 44 -4.88 -3.35 -3.22
C GLY A 44 -3.40 -3.77 -3.31
N LYS A 45 -2.93 -4.14 -4.51
CA LYS A 45 -1.50 -4.42 -4.80
C LYS A 45 -0.59 -3.27 -4.34
N THR A 46 -1.01 -2.02 -4.60
CA THR A 46 -0.28 -0.81 -4.23
C THR A 46 -0.15 -0.67 -2.72
N ALA A 47 -1.24 -0.85 -1.97
CA ALA A 47 -1.22 -0.77 -0.50
C ALA A 47 -0.31 -1.82 0.14
N ALA A 48 -0.37 -3.07 -0.32
CA ALA A 48 0.52 -4.14 0.16
C ALA A 48 2.00 -3.82 -0.11
N THR A 49 2.30 -3.31 -1.31
CA THR A 49 3.66 -2.95 -1.71
C THR A 49 4.15 -1.73 -0.93
N ALA A 50 3.33 -0.69 -0.77
CA ALA A 50 3.67 0.50 0.00
C ALA A 50 3.91 0.17 1.49
N THR A 51 3.14 -0.75 2.06
CA THR A 51 3.35 -1.24 3.44
C THR A 51 4.68 -1.99 3.57
N ALA A 52 5.08 -2.77 2.56
CA ALA A 52 6.40 -3.41 2.57
C ALA A 52 7.54 -2.39 2.49
N MET A 53 7.40 -1.37 1.64
CA MET A 53 8.37 -0.26 1.55
C MET A 53 8.50 0.48 2.88
N ASP A 54 7.38 0.78 3.54
CA ASP A 54 7.34 1.43 4.85
C ASP A 54 8.14 0.65 5.90
N LYS A 55 7.96 -0.67 5.96
CA LYS A 55 8.73 -1.53 6.87
C LYS A 55 10.22 -1.56 6.56
N LEU A 56 10.60 -1.59 5.29
CA LEU A 56 12.01 -1.57 4.88
C LEU A 56 12.67 -0.23 5.23
N LEU A 57 11.93 0.87 5.13
CA LEU A 57 12.37 2.21 5.56
C LEU A 57 12.50 2.29 7.09
N ASP A 58 11.49 1.83 7.85
CA ASP A 58 11.54 1.80 9.32
C ASP A 58 12.69 0.93 9.86
N ALA A 59 12.94 -0.21 9.22
CA ALA A 59 14.05 -1.09 9.58
C ALA A 59 15.43 -0.57 9.14
N GLY A 60 15.49 0.61 8.49
CA GLY A 60 16.74 1.20 7.97
C GLY A 60 17.41 0.39 6.86
N LYS A 61 16.70 -0.56 6.24
CA LYS A 61 17.22 -1.42 5.16
C LYS A 61 17.35 -0.65 3.84
N VAL A 62 16.51 0.37 3.65
CA VAL A 62 16.57 1.29 2.51
C VAL A 62 16.40 2.72 3.01
N LYS A 63 16.96 3.68 2.27
CA LYS A 63 16.86 5.12 2.61
C LYS A 63 15.82 5.86 1.77
N ARG A 64 15.61 5.42 0.53
CA ARG A 64 14.67 5.99 -0.45
C ARG A 64 14.15 4.87 -1.33
N VAL A 65 12.93 5.04 -1.85
CA VAL A 65 12.31 4.10 -2.79
C VAL A 65 11.97 4.84 -4.08
N LEU A 66 12.32 4.25 -5.22
CA LEU A 66 11.93 4.72 -6.54
C LEU A 66 10.73 3.90 -7.03
N VAL A 67 9.65 4.58 -7.38
CA VAL A 67 8.48 3.98 -8.02
C VAL A 67 8.49 4.37 -9.49
N ILE A 68 8.42 3.36 -10.36
CA ILE A 68 8.31 3.56 -11.81
C ILE A 68 6.89 3.14 -12.22
N ALA A 69 6.12 4.08 -12.75
CA ALA A 69 4.73 3.85 -13.14
C ALA A 69 4.32 4.80 -14.29
N PRO A 70 3.20 4.54 -15.00
CA PRO A 70 2.62 5.50 -15.94
C PRO A 70 2.36 6.86 -15.25
N PRO A 71 2.49 8.00 -15.95
CA PRO A 71 2.42 9.33 -15.33
C PRO A 71 1.19 9.55 -14.44
N ARG A 72 0.02 9.10 -14.91
CA ARG A 72 -1.23 9.19 -14.16
C ARG A 72 -1.22 8.37 -12.86
N VAL A 73 -0.66 7.16 -12.90
CA VAL A 73 -0.59 6.27 -11.72
C VAL A 73 0.37 6.86 -10.68
N ALA A 74 1.50 7.41 -11.14
CA ALA A 74 2.45 8.09 -10.26
C ALA A 74 1.82 9.34 -9.60
N ALA A 75 1.10 10.16 -10.37
CA ALA A 75 0.50 11.41 -9.89
C ALA A 75 -0.75 11.21 -9.02
N GLU A 76 -1.59 10.21 -9.33
CA GLU A 76 -2.89 10.04 -8.67
C GLU A 76 -2.88 8.87 -7.67
N THR A 77 -2.54 7.67 -8.11
CA THR A 77 -2.74 6.44 -7.32
C THR A 77 -1.83 6.38 -6.11
N TRP A 78 -0.53 6.63 -6.27
CA TRP A 78 0.44 6.51 -5.19
C TRP A 78 0.20 7.54 -4.06
N PRO A 79 0.06 8.85 -4.35
CA PRO A 79 -0.25 9.83 -3.31
C PRO A 79 -1.57 9.53 -2.59
N THR A 80 -2.62 9.14 -3.33
CA THR A 80 -3.94 8.83 -2.76
C THR A 80 -3.88 7.66 -1.80
N GLU A 81 -3.18 6.57 -2.16
CA GLU A 81 -2.98 5.43 -1.26
C GLU A 81 -2.23 5.87 0.01
N PHE A 82 -1.15 6.65 -0.10
CA PHE A 82 -0.38 7.09 1.07
C PHE A 82 -1.20 7.94 2.05
N VAL A 83 -2.20 8.70 1.57
CA VAL A 83 -3.12 9.47 2.43
C VAL A 83 -4.17 8.58 3.08
N LYS A 84 -4.59 7.51 2.40
CA LYS A 84 -5.63 6.58 2.87
C LYS A 84 -5.19 5.75 4.09
N TRP A 85 -3.92 5.37 4.15
CA TRP A 85 -3.37 4.51 5.20
C TRP A 85 -2.61 5.30 6.26
N GLU A 86 -3.01 5.18 7.51
CA GLU A 86 -2.46 5.94 8.64
C GLU A 86 -0.95 5.74 8.80
N HIS A 87 -0.46 4.49 8.71
CA HIS A 87 0.97 4.18 8.87
C HIS A 87 1.84 4.70 7.72
N LEU A 88 1.26 4.98 6.55
CA LEU A 88 2.00 5.49 5.38
C LEU A 88 2.14 7.01 5.39
N LYS A 89 1.32 7.75 6.15
CA LYS A 89 1.31 9.23 6.15
C LYS A 89 2.60 9.87 6.61
N LYS A 90 3.41 9.17 7.42
CA LYS A 90 4.74 9.64 7.83
C LYS A 90 5.74 9.69 6.67
N ARG A 91 5.40 9.12 5.51
CA ARG A 91 6.27 9.07 4.34
C ARG A 91 5.93 10.20 3.38
N ARG A 92 6.99 10.88 2.92
CA ARG A 92 6.88 11.90 1.88
C ARG A 92 6.91 11.24 0.50
N CYS A 93 5.81 11.30 -0.21
CA CYS A 93 5.73 10.93 -1.63
C CYS A 93 5.97 12.18 -2.50
N VAL A 94 6.84 12.08 -3.50
CA VAL A 94 7.14 13.15 -4.47
C VAL A 94 7.02 12.53 -5.85
N VAL A 95 6.32 13.23 -6.74
CA VAL A 95 6.08 12.84 -8.14
C VAL A 95 6.86 13.76 -9.05
#